data_AF-A0A226DBY9-F1
#
_entry.id   AF-A0A226DBY9-F1
#
_cell.length_a   1.000
_cell.length_b   1.000
_cell.length_c   1.000
_cell.angle_alpha   90.00
_cell.angle_beta   90.00
_cell.angle_gamma   90.00
#
_symmetry.space_group_name_H-M   'P 1'
#
loop_
_entity.id
_entity.type
_entity.pdbx_description
1 polymer ?
#
loop_
_entity_poly.entity_id
_entity_poly.type
_entity_poly.pdbx_seq_one_letter_code
_entity_poly.pdbx_strand_id
1 'polypeptide(L)'
;MGLLSQASKPIWACRVVQYFFGKHYPFPYQLPYEFVYDKGILHVRCVPMKYSVLNFIPPLISFVGVAMCAAGIYILHIQSDNILENVGFWIWVSLIIVHALSIYGYLLLILDPNQICFKLWEYLVFCERHARHELQIQCGREACKLLKSTSLSIVSSVTCLTAVSGYICIPIFMLFFMLTTEVDPTFYVLEHIFFKLIGLTNRYFVRFLLFLICFTFNILATYHKAQMVLFGFSALLYVLQCGYKLLKIATLLAARHPVINEIYVLIMWFK
;
A
#
# COMPACT_ATOMS: atom_id res chain seq x y z
N MET A 1 26.49 -4.86 2.73
CA MET A 1 26.18 -5.20 1.32
C MET A 1 25.05 -6.23 1.12
N GLY A 2 24.51 -6.90 2.16
CA GLY A 2 23.53 -8.00 2.00
C GLY A 2 22.05 -7.62 1.83
N LEU A 3 21.61 -6.46 2.32
CA LEU A 3 20.19 -6.05 2.32
C LEU A 3 19.75 -5.45 0.98
N LEU A 4 20.59 -4.58 0.39
CA LEU A 4 20.31 -3.94 -0.91
C LEU A 4 20.32 -4.93 -2.08
N SER A 5 21.20 -5.93 -2.06
CA SER A 5 21.22 -6.96 -3.11
C SER A 5 19.96 -7.84 -3.08
N GLN A 6 19.31 -7.94 -1.93
CA GLN A 6 18.08 -8.68 -1.71
C GLN A 6 16.82 -7.86 -2.02
N ALA A 7 16.86 -6.54 -1.83
CA ALA A 7 15.76 -5.60 -2.16
C ALA A 7 15.31 -5.64 -3.65
N SER A 8 16.19 -6.12 -4.52
CA SER A 8 15.92 -6.38 -5.95
C SER A 8 14.86 -7.45 -6.22
N LYS A 9 14.44 -8.24 -5.22
CA LYS A 9 13.42 -9.28 -5.42
C LYS A 9 12.08 -8.79 -4.85
N PRO A 10 10.98 -8.79 -5.62
CA PRO A 10 9.65 -8.40 -5.14
C PRO A 10 9.17 -9.09 -3.86
N ILE A 11 9.63 -10.32 -3.58
CA ILE A 11 9.38 -10.99 -2.30
C ILE A 11 9.98 -10.25 -1.10
N TRP A 12 11.12 -9.58 -1.28
CA TRP A 12 11.74 -8.74 -0.26
C TRP A 12 10.94 -7.47 -0.02
N ALA A 13 10.34 -6.87 -1.05
CA ALA A 13 9.43 -5.74 -0.85
C ALA A 13 8.27 -6.13 0.07
N CYS A 14 7.63 -7.28 -0.17
CA CYS A 14 6.56 -7.78 0.70
C CYS A 14 7.04 -8.02 2.14
N ARG A 15 8.25 -8.57 2.32
CA ARG A 15 8.84 -8.80 3.66
C ARG A 15 9.16 -7.50 4.39
N VAL A 16 9.71 -6.51 3.69
CA VAL A 16 10.01 -5.18 4.25
C VAL A 16 8.72 -4.51 4.69
N VAL A 17 7.69 -4.53 3.83
CA VAL A 17 6.37 -4.01 4.17
C VAL A 17 5.77 -4.76 5.38
N GLN A 18 5.80 -6.10 5.40
CA GLN A 18 5.34 -6.88 6.56
C GLN A 18 6.10 -6.53 7.85
N TYR A 19 7.41 -6.29 7.75
CA TYR A 19 8.23 -5.95 8.90
C TYR A 19 7.85 -4.58 9.48
N PHE A 20 7.89 -3.53 8.67
CA PHE A 20 7.63 -2.16 9.14
C PHE A 20 6.15 -1.87 9.40
N PHE A 21 5.29 -2.29 8.49
CA PHE A 21 3.87 -1.96 8.48
C PHE A 21 2.97 -3.09 9.00
N GLY A 22 3.52 -4.27 9.29
CA GLY A 22 2.81 -5.35 10.00
C GLY A 22 3.34 -5.49 11.42
N LYS A 23 4.56 -6.01 11.57
CA LYS A 23 5.12 -6.41 12.88
C LYS A 23 5.54 -5.22 13.77
N HIS A 24 6.17 -4.21 13.18
CA HIS A 24 6.60 -3.00 13.89
C HIS A 24 5.57 -1.87 13.87
N TYR A 25 4.35 -2.14 13.37
CA TYR A 25 3.33 -1.12 13.26
C TYR A 25 2.98 -0.56 14.65
N PRO A 26 3.12 0.76 14.88
CA PRO A 26 3.06 1.34 16.23
C PRO A 26 1.64 1.46 16.79
N PHE A 27 0.61 1.13 16.00
CA PHE A 27 -0.79 1.26 16.38
C PHE A 27 -1.46 -0.11 16.53
N PRO A 28 -2.48 -0.24 17.41
CA PRO A 28 -3.16 -1.51 17.64
C PRO A 28 -4.05 -1.96 16.48
N TYR A 29 -4.45 -1.04 15.59
CA TYR A 29 -5.38 -1.30 14.49
C TYR A 29 -4.62 -1.67 13.22
N GLN A 30 -4.31 -2.96 13.08
CA GLN A 30 -3.62 -3.51 11.90
C GLN A 30 -4.62 -3.97 10.84
N LEU A 31 -4.13 -4.17 9.62
CA LEU A 31 -4.92 -4.75 8.53
C LEU A 31 -5.28 -6.21 8.85
N PRO A 32 -6.44 -6.71 8.39
CA PRO A 32 -6.89 -8.09 8.66
C PRO A 32 -6.16 -9.13 7.79
N TYR A 33 -4.91 -8.84 7.39
CA TYR A 33 -4.10 -9.74 6.57
C TYR A 33 -2.61 -9.53 6.81
N GLU A 34 -1.85 -10.60 6.62
CA GLU A 34 -0.40 -10.60 6.77
C GLU A 34 0.28 -11.42 5.68
N PHE A 35 1.53 -11.06 5.38
CA PHE A 35 2.40 -11.89 4.56
C PHE A 35 3.15 -12.90 5.43
N VAL A 36 2.95 -14.19 5.17
CA VAL A 36 3.68 -15.27 5.83
C VAL A 36 4.59 -15.96 4.83
N TYR A 37 5.87 -16.05 5.16
CA TYR A 37 6.82 -16.79 4.34
C TYR A 37 7.02 -18.19 4.92
N ASP A 38 6.58 -19.22 4.19
CA ASP A 38 6.77 -20.62 4.57
C ASP A 38 7.34 -21.43 3.40
N LYS A 39 8.31 -22.30 3.68
CA LYS A 39 8.96 -23.21 2.72
C LYS A 39 9.43 -22.61 1.39
N GLY A 40 9.62 -21.29 1.28
CA GLY A 40 9.97 -20.65 0.00
C GLY A 40 8.83 -19.89 -0.70
N ILE A 41 7.61 -19.96 -0.19
CA ILE A 41 6.41 -19.35 -0.75
C ILE A 41 5.97 -18.21 0.16
N LEU A 42 5.52 -17.11 -0.47
CA LEU A 42 4.89 -16.00 0.22
C LEU A 42 3.37 -16.21 0.21
N HIS A 43 2.83 -16.57 1.37
CA HIS A 43 1.40 -16.70 1.62
C HIS A 43 0.81 -15.38 2.07
N VAL A 44 -0.43 -15.14 1.70
CA VAL A 44 -1.26 -14.09 2.28
C VAL A 44 -2.26 -14.76 3.20
N ARG A 45 -2.23 -14.44 4.49
CA ARG A 45 -3.18 -15.00 5.47
C ARG A 45 -4.10 -13.92 5.98
N CYS A 46 -5.38 -14.24 6.08
CA CYS A 46 -6.33 -13.41 6.82
C CYS A 46 -6.07 -13.57 8.32
N VAL A 47 -5.96 -12.45 9.02
CA VAL A 47 -5.82 -12.43 10.47
C VAL A 47 -7.20 -12.18 11.07
N PRO A 48 -7.75 -13.11 11.89
CA PRO A 48 -9.04 -12.89 12.52
C PRO A 48 -8.92 -11.74 13.51
N MET A 49 -9.66 -10.65 13.28
CA MET A 49 -9.76 -9.58 14.26
C MET A 49 -10.60 -10.04 15.45
N LYS A 50 -10.17 -9.67 16.66
CA LYS A 50 -10.88 -9.99 17.91
C LYS A 50 -12.34 -9.49 17.89
N TYR A 51 -12.59 -8.35 17.26
CA TYR A 51 -13.93 -7.79 17.09
C TYR A 51 -14.13 -7.37 15.64
N SER A 52 -15.24 -7.81 15.03
CA SER A 52 -15.59 -7.50 13.63
C SER A 52 -15.70 -5.99 13.37
N VAL A 53 -16.10 -5.21 14.39
CA VAL A 53 -16.21 -3.75 14.30
C VAL A 53 -14.86 -3.08 13.99
N LEU A 54 -13.74 -3.69 14.39
CA LEU A 54 -12.41 -3.14 14.13
C LEU A 54 -12.05 -3.12 12.64
N ASN A 55 -12.69 -3.97 11.83
CA ASN A 55 -12.54 -3.93 10.37
C ASN A 55 -13.08 -2.63 9.76
N PHE A 56 -13.95 -1.88 10.47
CA PHE A 56 -14.49 -0.62 9.95
C PHE A 56 -13.66 0.60 10.33
N ILE A 57 -12.69 0.47 11.24
CA ILE A 57 -11.80 1.59 11.63
C ILE A 57 -10.96 2.06 10.43
N PRO A 58 -10.30 1.17 9.66
CA PRO A 58 -9.55 1.54 8.47
C PRO A 58 -10.32 2.42 7.45
N PRO A 59 -11.52 2.03 6.97
CA PRO A 59 -12.29 2.86 6.06
C PRO A 59 -12.85 4.11 6.74
N LEU A 60 -13.20 4.05 8.04
CA LEU A 60 -13.70 5.22 8.77
C LEU A 60 -12.65 6.34 8.84
N ILE A 61 -11.40 6.00 9.16
CA ILE A 61 -10.28 6.98 9.16
C ILE A 61 -10.17 7.65 7.80
N SER A 62 -10.28 6.87 6.71
CA SER A 62 -10.19 7.41 5.36
C SER A 62 -11.39 8.28 5.01
N PHE A 63 -12.60 7.89 5.43
CA PHE A 63 -13.81 8.67 5.22
C PHE A 63 -13.77 10.02 5.94
N VAL A 64 -13.33 10.03 7.21
CA VAL A 64 -13.09 11.26 7.97
C VAL A 64 -12.06 12.14 7.24
N GLY A 65 -10.98 11.56 6.72
CA GLY A 65 -10.00 12.29 5.92
C GLY A 65 -10.60 12.97 4.68
N VAL A 66 -11.46 12.27 3.92
CA VAL A 66 -12.20 12.87 2.78
C VAL A 66 -13.08 14.02 3.25
N ALA A 67 -13.85 13.83 4.32
CA ALA A 67 -14.74 14.85 4.86
C ALA A 67 -13.97 16.11 5.29
N MET A 68 -12.84 15.95 5.97
CA MET A 68 -11.98 17.07 6.38
C MET A 68 -11.36 17.80 5.18
N CYS A 69 -10.90 17.08 4.15
CA CYS A 69 -10.40 17.71 2.94
C CYS A 69 -11.50 18.48 2.20
N ALA A 70 -12.69 17.90 2.07
CA ALA A 70 -13.83 18.55 1.43
C ALA A 70 -14.29 19.80 2.19
N ALA A 71 -14.35 19.73 3.53
CA ALA A 71 -14.64 20.87 4.38
C ALA A 71 -13.55 21.96 4.24
N GLY A 72 -12.27 21.57 4.17
CA GLY A 72 -11.16 22.48 3.92
C GLY A 72 -11.34 23.22 2.58
N ILE A 73 -11.58 22.48 1.49
CA ILE A 73 -11.84 23.05 0.16
C ILE A 73 -13.01 24.04 0.21
N TYR A 74 -14.09 23.68 0.89
CA TYR A 74 -15.26 24.55 1.03
C TYR A 74 -14.94 25.86 1.76
N ILE A 75 -14.18 25.78 2.86
CA ILE A 75 -13.72 26.97 3.59
C ILE A 75 -12.81 27.83 2.70
N LEU A 76 -11.87 27.20 1.98
CA LEU A 76 -10.95 27.89 1.09
C LEU A 76 -11.68 28.60 -0.05
N HIS A 77 -12.74 27.99 -0.58
CA HIS A 77 -13.61 28.58 -1.59
C HIS A 77 -14.32 29.84 -1.09
N ILE A 78 -14.72 29.89 0.19
CA ILE A 78 -15.33 31.08 0.79
C ILE A 78 -14.31 32.22 0.95
N GLN A 79 -13.03 31.90 1.16
CA GLN A 79 -11.99 32.89 1.48
C GLN A 79 -11.21 33.41 0.28
N SER A 80 -11.22 32.70 -0.85
CA SER A 80 -10.38 33.01 -2.01
C SER A 80 -11.22 33.20 -3.27
N ASP A 81 -11.03 34.33 -3.92
CA ASP A 81 -11.69 34.66 -5.19
C ASP A 81 -11.24 33.73 -6.35
N ASN A 82 -10.05 33.11 -6.24
CA ASN A 82 -9.52 32.21 -7.25
C ASN A 82 -8.87 30.95 -6.64
N ILE A 83 -9.71 29.99 -6.24
CA ILE A 83 -9.28 28.75 -5.56
C ILE A 83 -8.34 27.87 -6.41
N LEU A 84 -8.45 27.93 -7.74
CA LEU A 84 -7.68 27.04 -8.64
C LEU A 84 -6.18 27.35 -8.67
N GLU A 85 -5.79 28.59 -8.35
CA GLU A 85 -4.38 28.97 -8.22
C GLU A 85 -3.79 28.56 -6.86
N ASN A 86 -4.62 28.16 -5.90
CA ASN A 86 -4.17 27.78 -4.58
C ASN A 86 -3.60 26.35 -4.58
N VAL A 87 -2.32 26.22 -4.23
CA VAL A 87 -1.63 24.92 -4.12
C VAL A 87 -2.32 23.99 -3.10
N GLY A 88 -2.87 24.56 -2.02
CA GLY A 88 -3.59 23.80 -0.99
C GLY A 88 -4.83 23.08 -1.53
N PHE A 89 -5.55 23.69 -2.48
CA PHE A 89 -6.69 23.06 -3.15
C PHE A 89 -6.26 21.75 -3.84
N TRP A 90 -5.21 21.80 -4.66
CA TRP A 90 -4.72 20.62 -5.39
C TRP A 90 -4.15 19.53 -4.47
N ILE A 91 -3.50 19.93 -3.37
CA ILE A 91 -3.05 19.00 -2.34
C ILE A 91 -4.25 18.28 -1.72
N TRP A 92 -5.30 19.01 -1.33
CA TRP A 92 -6.48 18.41 -0.70
C TRP A 92 -7.28 17.52 -1.67
N VAL A 93 -7.40 17.90 -2.94
CA VAL A 93 -7.97 17.02 -3.98
C VAL A 93 -7.17 15.73 -4.11
N SER A 94 -5.84 15.83 -4.13
CA SER A 94 -4.96 14.64 -4.20
C SER A 94 -5.13 13.75 -2.98
N LEU A 95 -5.26 14.32 -1.78
CA LEU A 95 -5.54 13.58 -0.56
C LEU A 95 -6.90 12.87 -0.61
N ILE A 96 -7.95 13.51 -1.13
CA ILE A 96 -9.27 12.88 -1.34
C ILE A 96 -9.13 11.65 -2.24
N ILE A 97 -8.40 11.75 -3.35
CA ILE A 97 -8.17 10.62 -4.27
C ILE A 97 -7.47 9.47 -3.54
N VAL A 98 -6.39 9.76 -2.80
CA VAL A 98 -5.67 8.74 -2.02
C VAL A 98 -6.57 8.08 -0.98
N HIS A 99 -7.40 8.85 -0.28
CA HIS A 99 -8.35 8.31 0.69
C HIS A 99 -9.41 7.43 0.02
N ALA A 100 -9.98 7.85 -1.11
CA ALA A 100 -10.95 7.08 -1.86
C ALA A 100 -10.36 5.74 -2.36
N LEU A 101 -9.17 5.78 -2.97
CA LEU A 101 -8.48 4.57 -3.43
C LEU A 101 -8.16 3.61 -2.26
N SER A 102 -7.81 4.15 -1.09
CA SER A 102 -7.57 3.35 0.12
C SER A 102 -8.85 2.65 0.58
N ILE A 103 -9.98 3.36 0.58
CA ILE A 103 -11.30 2.77 0.89
C ILE A 103 -11.65 1.66 -0.11
N TYR A 104 -11.53 1.92 -1.41
CA TYR A 104 -11.82 0.93 -2.44
C TYR A 104 -10.95 -0.31 -2.32
N GLY A 105 -9.63 -0.12 -2.17
CA GLY A 105 -8.69 -1.23 -2.00
C GLY A 105 -9.02 -2.08 -0.77
N TYR A 106 -9.39 -1.43 0.34
CA TYR A 106 -9.76 -2.13 1.56
C TYR A 106 -11.11 -2.86 1.44
N LEU A 107 -12.12 -2.25 0.83
CA LEU A 107 -13.42 -2.87 0.60
C LEU A 107 -13.32 -4.07 -0.32
N LEU A 108 -12.50 -4.02 -1.38
CA LEU A 108 -12.25 -5.17 -2.25
C LEU A 108 -11.71 -6.38 -1.47
N LEU A 109 -10.92 -6.14 -0.42
CA LEU A 109 -10.36 -7.20 0.42
C LEU A 109 -11.40 -7.78 1.39
N ILE A 110 -12.23 -6.95 2.00
CA ILE A 110 -13.27 -7.41 2.94
C ILE A 110 -14.43 -8.10 2.22
N LEU A 111 -14.85 -7.56 1.08
CA LEU A 111 -16.02 -8.01 0.33
C LEU A 111 -15.72 -9.22 -0.57
N ASP A 112 -14.55 -9.86 -0.43
CA ASP A 112 -14.21 -11.11 -1.09
C ASP A 112 -14.49 -12.30 -0.15
N PRO A 113 -15.76 -12.73 0.03
CA PRO A 113 -16.13 -13.76 1.00
C PRO A 113 -15.48 -15.12 0.70
N ASN A 114 -15.12 -15.35 -0.56
CA ASN A 114 -14.52 -16.60 -1.03
C ASN A 114 -12.99 -16.55 -1.05
N GLN A 115 -12.41 -15.39 -0.72
CA GLN A 115 -10.97 -15.12 -0.79
C GLN A 115 -10.42 -15.51 -2.17
N ILE A 116 -11.18 -15.25 -3.23
CA ILE A 116 -10.83 -15.62 -4.61
C ILE A 116 -9.49 -14.98 -4.97
N CYS A 117 -9.29 -13.72 -4.57
CA CYS A 117 -8.04 -13.00 -4.82
C CYS A 117 -6.84 -13.69 -4.15
N PHE A 118 -7.01 -14.16 -2.91
CA PHE A 118 -5.93 -14.86 -2.19
C PHE A 118 -5.68 -16.26 -2.74
N LYS A 119 -6.73 -16.99 -3.16
CA LYS A 119 -6.57 -18.29 -3.81
C LYS A 119 -5.87 -18.17 -5.16
N LEU A 120 -6.25 -17.17 -5.97
CA LEU A 120 -5.61 -16.90 -7.26
C LEU A 120 -4.14 -16.52 -7.06
N TRP A 121 -3.85 -15.69 -6.05
CA TRP A 121 -2.49 -15.40 -5.63
C TRP A 121 -1.70 -16.66 -5.32
N GLU A 122 -2.19 -17.49 -4.40
CA GLU A 122 -1.46 -18.68 -3.94
C GLU A 122 -1.23 -19.66 -5.08
N TYR A 123 -2.24 -19.84 -5.93
CA TYR A 123 -2.15 -20.67 -7.13
C TYR A 123 -1.06 -20.16 -8.08
N LEU A 124 -1.07 -18.87 -8.39
CA LEU A 124 -0.12 -18.28 -9.33
C LEU A 124 1.33 -18.35 -8.81
N VAL A 125 1.52 -18.16 -7.51
CA VAL A 125 2.84 -18.29 -6.85
C VAL A 125 3.30 -19.75 -6.82
N PHE A 126 2.39 -20.69 -6.54
CA PHE A 126 2.68 -22.11 -6.59
C PHE A 126 3.09 -22.57 -8.00
N CYS A 127 2.33 -22.16 -9.02
CA CYS A 127 2.63 -22.44 -10.42
C CYS A 127 4.00 -21.87 -10.83
N GLU A 128 4.33 -20.62 -10.48
CA GLU A 128 5.65 -20.04 -10.80
C GLU A 128 6.78 -20.87 -10.19
N ARG A 129 6.62 -21.28 -8.94
CA ARG A 129 7.63 -22.08 -8.25
C ARG A 129 7.81 -23.44 -8.93
N HIS A 130 6.72 -24.11 -9.27
CA HIS A 130 6.75 -25.41 -9.92
C HIS A 130 7.41 -25.33 -11.30
N ALA A 131 6.96 -24.41 -12.14
CA ALA A 131 7.52 -24.18 -13.48
C ALA A 131 9.02 -23.84 -13.42
N ARG A 132 9.45 -23.10 -12.40
CA ARG A 132 10.88 -22.80 -12.19
C ARG A 132 11.69 -24.03 -11.80
N HIS A 133 11.14 -24.90 -10.97
CA HIS A 133 11.79 -26.14 -10.56
C HIS A 133 11.97 -27.08 -11.76
N GLU A 134 10.93 -27.24 -12.58
CA GLU A 134 11.00 -28.02 -13.82
C GLU A 134 12.03 -27.46 -14.81
N LEU A 135 12.00 -26.13 -15.04
CA LEU A 135 12.99 -25.49 -15.92
C LEU A 135 14.41 -25.71 -15.41
N GLN A 136 14.63 -25.67 -14.09
CA GLN A 136 15.95 -25.92 -13.50
C GLN A 136 16.42 -27.36 -13.72
N ILE A 137 15.50 -28.34 -13.67
CA ILE A 137 15.80 -29.75 -13.97
C ILE A 137 16.15 -29.92 -15.46
N GLN A 138 15.37 -29.34 -16.36
CA GLN A 138 15.50 -29.55 -17.80
C GLN A 138 16.63 -28.74 -18.46
N CYS A 139 16.93 -27.56 -17.95
CA CYS A 139 17.81 -26.58 -18.61
C CYS A 139 19.04 -26.19 -17.76
N GLY A 140 19.15 -26.71 -16.54
CA GLY A 140 20.22 -26.35 -15.61
C GLY A 140 20.14 -24.90 -15.10
N ARG A 141 21.16 -24.48 -14.34
CA ARG A 141 21.18 -23.17 -13.64
C ARG A 141 21.28 -21.96 -14.56
N GLU A 142 21.72 -22.13 -15.81
CA GLU A 142 21.93 -21.03 -16.75
C GLU A 142 20.61 -20.45 -17.27
N ALA A 143 19.61 -21.29 -17.53
CA ALA A 143 18.27 -20.85 -17.94
C ALA A 143 17.59 -20.00 -16.86
N CYS A 144 17.88 -20.26 -15.58
CA CYS A 144 17.39 -19.44 -14.47
C CYS A 144 17.95 -18.01 -14.48
N LYS A 145 19.10 -17.75 -15.12
CA LYS A 145 19.62 -16.38 -15.29
C LYS A 145 18.76 -15.58 -16.28
N LEU A 146 18.21 -16.23 -17.31
CA LEU A 146 17.33 -15.60 -18.30
C LEU A 146 16.00 -15.14 -17.68
N LEU A 147 15.53 -15.75 -16.59
CA LEU A 147 14.32 -15.34 -15.88
C LEU A 147 14.47 -14.06 -15.05
N LYS A 148 15.68 -13.49 -14.95
CA LYS A 148 15.87 -12.20 -14.26
C LYS A 148 15.27 -11.07 -15.10
N SER A 149 14.48 -10.23 -14.45
CA SER A 149 13.94 -8.99 -15.03
C SER A 149 14.54 -7.80 -14.28
N THR A 150 15.19 -6.90 -15.03
CA THR A 150 15.82 -5.70 -14.48
C THR A 150 14.76 -4.68 -14.05
N SER A 151 13.64 -4.55 -14.78
CA SER A 151 12.57 -3.59 -14.47
C SER A 151 11.87 -3.91 -13.15
N LEU A 152 11.48 -5.17 -12.94
CA LEU A 152 10.85 -5.62 -11.68
C LEU A 152 11.79 -5.48 -10.48
N SER A 153 13.10 -5.60 -10.71
CA SER A 153 14.11 -5.40 -9.68
C SER A 153 14.20 -3.94 -9.23
N ILE A 154 14.17 -3.00 -10.18
CA ILE A 154 14.18 -1.57 -9.87
C ILE A 154 12.91 -1.22 -9.10
N VAL A 155 11.74 -1.62 -9.58
CA VAL A 155 10.46 -1.32 -8.93
C VAL A 155 10.38 -1.91 -7.52
N SER A 156 10.87 -3.14 -7.31
CA SER A 156 10.97 -3.74 -5.97
C SER A 156 11.88 -2.94 -5.05
N SER A 157 13.03 -2.49 -5.56
CA SER A 157 13.99 -1.70 -4.77
C SER A 157 13.43 -0.34 -4.39
N VAL A 158 12.75 0.33 -5.33
CA VAL A 158 12.01 1.57 -5.08
C VAL A 158 10.94 1.35 -4.02
N THR A 159 10.15 0.28 -4.12
CA THR A 159 9.09 -0.04 -3.15
C THR A 159 9.67 -0.29 -1.75
N CYS A 160 10.79 -1.02 -1.65
CA CYS A 160 11.50 -1.22 -0.39
C CYS A 160 11.97 0.12 0.20
N LEU A 161 12.57 0.97 -0.64
CA LEU A 161 13.06 2.28 -0.22
C LEU A 161 11.90 3.16 0.25
N THR A 162 10.80 3.20 -0.50
CA THR A 162 9.57 3.94 -0.14
C THR A 162 8.96 3.42 1.16
N ALA A 163 8.98 2.10 1.40
CA ALA A 163 8.47 1.54 2.64
C ALA A 163 9.35 1.97 3.84
N VAL A 164 10.67 1.86 3.72
CA VAL A 164 11.61 2.25 4.78
C VAL A 164 11.55 3.76 5.02
N SER A 165 11.66 4.56 3.96
CA SER A 165 11.66 6.01 4.05
C SER A 165 10.30 6.53 4.52
N GLY A 166 9.19 5.97 4.02
CA GLY A 166 7.85 6.30 4.51
C GLY A 166 7.74 6.02 6.00
N TYR A 167 8.12 4.83 6.45
CA TYR A 167 8.02 4.48 7.88
C TYR A 167 8.79 5.43 8.80
N ILE A 168 9.99 5.88 8.41
CA ILE A 168 10.83 6.76 9.23
C ILE A 168 10.42 8.24 9.07
N CYS A 169 10.15 8.66 7.84
CA CYS A 169 9.97 10.07 7.49
C CYS A 169 8.53 10.56 7.67
N ILE A 170 7.51 9.70 7.75
CA ILE A 170 6.11 10.11 7.97
C ILE A 170 5.96 11.11 9.13
N PRO A 171 6.44 10.83 10.37
CA PRO A 171 6.25 11.75 11.49
C PRO A 171 7.02 13.07 11.29
N ILE A 172 8.22 13.03 10.73
CA ILE A 172 9.05 14.22 10.45
C ILE A 172 8.38 15.09 9.38
N PHE A 173 7.92 14.47 8.30
CA PHE A 173 7.26 15.14 7.20
C PHE A 173 5.93 15.75 7.63
N MET A 174 5.13 15.03 8.44
CA MET A 174 3.88 15.55 8.99
C MET A 174 4.13 16.74 9.92
N LEU A 175 5.16 16.66 10.76
CA LEU A 175 5.53 17.77 11.64
C LEU A 175 5.94 19.00 10.81
N PHE A 176 6.82 18.80 9.84
CA PHE A 176 7.27 19.86 8.94
C PHE A 176 6.08 20.46 8.18
N PHE A 177 5.21 19.63 7.60
CA PHE A 177 4.05 20.07 6.85
C PHE A 177 3.12 20.91 7.73
N MET A 178 2.74 20.41 8.90
CA MET A 178 1.86 21.16 9.81
C MET A 178 2.48 22.45 10.34
N LEU A 179 3.80 22.52 10.51
CA LEU A 179 4.49 23.73 10.98
C LEU A 179 4.73 24.77 9.88
N THR A 180 4.96 24.34 8.64
CA THR A 180 5.43 25.23 7.57
C THR A 180 4.37 25.63 6.57
N THR A 181 3.41 24.76 6.27
CA THR A 181 2.54 24.98 5.12
C THR A 181 1.17 25.55 5.50
N GLU A 182 0.71 25.51 6.76
CA GLU A 182 -0.68 25.79 7.16
C GLU A 182 -1.74 25.05 6.28
N VAL A 183 -1.31 24.06 5.47
CA VAL A 183 -2.12 23.35 4.47
C VAL A 183 -2.65 22.03 5.04
N ASP A 184 -2.54 21.81 6.35
CA ASP A 184 -3.14 20.64 6.96
C ASP A 184 -4.67 20.79 7.03
N PRO A 185 -5.45 19.95 6.31
CA PRO A 185 -6.90 20.14 6.21
C PRO A 185 -7.58 19.93 7.56
N THR A 186 -7.07 19.02 8.40
CA THR A 186 -7.61 18.76 9.73
C THR A 186 -7.43 19.95 10.67
N PHE A 187 -6.20 20.45 10.78
CA PHE A 187 -5.90 21.62 11.58
C PHE A 187 -6.63 22.85 11.08
N TYR A 188 -6.62 23.11 9.77
CA TYR A 188 -7.29 24.26 9.17
C TYR A 188 -8.80 24.29 9.42
N VAL A 189 -9.49 23.16 9.20
CA VAL A 189 -10.94 23.06 9.44
C VAL A 189 -11.27 23.22 10.92
N LEU A 190 -10.53 22.52 11.80
CA LEU A 190 -10.80 22.59 13.23
C LEU A 190 -10.46 23.96 13.81
N GLU A 191 -9.40 24.60 13.32
CA GLU A 191 -9.02 25.96 13.69
C GLU A 191 -10.17 26.93 13.42
N HIS A 192 -10.75 26.88 12.22
CA HIS A 192 -11.88 27.73 11.84
C HIS A 192 -13.17 27.46 12.62
N ILE A 193 -13.46 26.20 12.95
CA ILE A 193 -14.67 25.84 13.70
C ILE A 193 -14.49 26.23 15.17
N PHE A 194 -13.39 25.80 15.81
CA PHE A 194 -13.17 26.01 17.24
C PHE A 194 -12.89 27.46 17.59
N PHE A 195 -12.17 28.23 16.77
CA PHE A 195 -11.94 29.65 17.10
C PHE A 195 -13.18 30.52 16.98
N LYS A 196 -14.14 30.15 16.13
CA LYS A 196 -15.45 30.81 16.09
C LYS A 196 -16.30 30.50 17.32
N LEU A 197 -16.19 29.29 17.86
CA LEU A 197 -16.98 28.84 19.01
C LEU A 197 -16.43 29.32 20.36
N ILE A 198 -15.10 29.31 20.53
CA ILE A 198 -14.51 29.38 21.86
C ILE A 198 -14.35 30.81 22.38
N GLY A 199 -14.38 31.86 21.56
CA GLY A 199 -14.50 33.26 22.04
C GLY A 199 -13.54 33.71 23.17
N LEU A 200 -12.42 33.00 23.41
CA LEU A 200 -11.71 33.05 24.69
C LEU A 200 -10.23 33.42 24.61
N THR A 201 -9.81 33.99 25.72
CA THR A 201 -8.63 34.78 26.06
C THR A 201 -7.28 34.03 26.01
N ASN A 202 -7.24 32.76 25.60
CA ASN A 202 -6.01 31.97 25.51
C ASN A 202 -5.91 31.19 24.19
N ARG A 203 -5.88 31.93 23.09
CA ARG A 203 -5.78 31.37 21.72
C ARG A 203 -4.57 30.46 21.54
N TYR A 204 -3.44 30.78 22.19
CA TYR A 204 -2.20 30.01 22.05
C TYR A 204 -2.29 28.62 22.66
N PHE A 205 -2.87 28.49 23.86
CA PHE A 205 -3.04 27.18 24.50
C PHE A 205 -4.00 26.28 23.71
N VAL A 206 -5.12 26.84 23.23
CA VAL A 206 -6.08 26.10 22.39
C VAL A 206 -5.45 25.68 21.07
N ARG A 207 -4.69 26.57 20.41
CA ARG A 207 -3.97 26.25 19.17
C ARG A 207 -2.95 25.14 19.37
N PHE A 208 -2.21 25.17 20.47
CA PHE A 208 -1.23 24.14 20.81
C PHE A 208 -1.88 22.78 21.06
N LEU A 209 -2.95 22.73 21.85
CA LEU A 209 -3.68 21.49 22.10
C LEU A 209 -4.27 20.92 20.80
N LEU A 210 -4.88 21.78 19.98
CA LEU A 210 -5.43 21.39 18.70
C LEU A 210 -4.35 20.84 17.75
N PHE A 211 -3.19 21.49 17.72
CA PHE A 211 -2.04 21.03 16.95
C PHE A 211 -1.62 19.61 17.36
N LEU A 212 -1.50 19.33 18.67
CA LEU A 212 -1.12 18.00 19.16
C LEU A 212 -2.14 16.91 18.77
N ILE A 213 -3.44 17.24 18.85
CA ILE A 213 -4.52 16.32 18.48
C ILE A 213 -4.47 16.03 16.97
N CYS A 214 -4.41 17.08 16.14
CA CYS A 214 -4.33 16.94 14.69
C CYS A 214 -3.07 16.19 14.26
N PHE A 215 -1.92 16.50 14.87
CA PHE A 215 -0.66 15.84 14.58
C PHE A 215 -0.73 14.34 14.85
N THR A 216 -1.27 13.95 16.01
CA THR A 216 -1.43 12.54 16.38
C THR A 216 -2.38 11.82 15.43
N PHE A 217 -3.52 12.44 15.11
CA PHE A 217 -4.49 11.89 14.16
C PHE A 217 -3.91 11.74 12.76
N ASN A 218 -3.20 12.75 12.26
CA ASN A 218 -2.59 12.73 10.94
C ASN A 218 -1.48 11.69 10.82
N ILE A 219 -0.66 11.53 11.86
CA ILE A 219 0.32 10.44 11.91
C ILE A 219 -0.41 9.10 11.81
N LEU A 220 -1.39 8.85 12.67
CA LEU A 220 -2.17 7.60 12.65
C LEU A 220 -2.77 7.34 11.27
N ALA A 221 -3.49 8.32 10.72
CA ALA A 221 -4.12 8.20 9.41
C ALA A 221 -3.11 7.97 8.29
N THR A 222 -1.95 8.62 8.34
CA THR A 222 -0.89 8.47 7.32
C THR A 222 -0.22 7.11 7.41
N TYR A 223 0.13 6.64 8.60
CA TYR A 223 0.66 5.29 8.78
C TYR A 223 -0.32 4.24 8.27
N HIS A 224 -1.62 4.44 8.52
CA HIS A 224 -2.65 3.52 8.09
C HIS A 224 -2.83 3.50 6.57
N LYS A 225 -2.86 4.67 5.93
CA LYS A 225 -2.84 4.80 4.46
C LYS A 225 -1.61 4.15 3.86
N ALA A 226 -0.43 4.43 4.41
CA ALA A 226 0.83 3.85 3.97
C ALA A 226 0.81 2.32 4.10
N GLN A 227 0.24 1.79 5.20
CA GLN A 227 0.01 0.36 5.39
C GLN A 227 -0.80 -0.22 4.23
N MET A 228 -2.00 0.32 3.96
CA MET A 228 -2.87 -0.18 2.88
C MET A 228 -2.21 -0.14 1.52
N VAL A 229 -1.65 1.02 1.15
CA VAL A 229 -1.07 1.24 -0.18
C VAL A 229 0.16 0.37 -0.38
N LEU A 230 1.08 0.32 0.59
CA LEU A 230 2.31 -0.47 0.45
C LEU A 230 2.05 -1.97 0.46
N PHE A 231 1.10 -2.45 1.27
CA PHE A 231 0.71 -3.85 1.23
C PHE A 231 0.06 -4.21 -0.12
N GLY A 232 -0.93 -3.44 -0.57
CA GLY A 232 -1.60 -3.69 -1.85
C GLY A 232 -0.64 -3.61 -3.05
N PHE A 233 0.24 -2.61 -3.06
CA PHE A 233 1.21 -2.42 -4.14
C PHE A 233 2.29 -3.51 -4.14
N SER A 234 2.84 -3.86 -2.97
CA SER A 234 3.85 -4.95 -2.88
C SER A 234 3.26 -6.29 -3.29
N ALA A 235 2.00 -6.56 -2.92
CA ALA A 235 1.27 -7.71 -3.41
C ALA A 235 1.19 -7.68 -4.95
N LEU A 236 0.59 -6.64 -5.53
CA LEU A 236 0.41 -6.53 -6.97
C LEU A 236 1.71 -6.73 -7.75
N LEU A 237 2.81 -6.12 -7.30
CA LEU A 237 4.13 -6.29 -7.93
C LEU A 237 4.63 -7.73 -7.94
N TYR A 238 4.38 -8.49 -6.86
CA TYR A 238 4.78 -9.88 -6.78
C TYR A 238 3.94 -10.77 -7.70
N VAL A 239 2.60 -10.55 -7.79
CA VAL A 239 1.74 -11.25 -8.76
C VAL A 239 2.21 -11.00 -10.18
N LEU A 240 2.40 -9.73 -10.54
CA LEU A 240 2.86 -9.35 -11.88
C LEU A 240 4.21 -9.98 -12.21
N GLN A 241 5.12 -10.06 -11.24
CA GLN A 241 6.37 -10.76 -11.42
C GLN A 241 6.16 -12.26 -11.69
N CYS A 242 5.33 -12.93 -10.91
CA CYS A 242 5.10 -14.36 -11.07
C CYS A 242 4.42 -14.66 -12.42
N GLY A 243 3.42 -13.86 -12.83
CA GLY A 243 2.78 -13.94 -14.14
C GLY A 243 3.76 -13.71 -15.29
N TYR A 244 4.61 -12.68 -15.19
CA TYR A 244 5.66 -12.40 -16.18
C TYR A 244 6.64 -13.58 -16.33
N LYS A 245 7.07 -14.18 -15.21
CA LYS A 245 7.98 -15.33 -15.26
C LYS A 245 7.31 -16.56 -15.83
N LEU A 246 6.06 -16.84 -15.46
CA LEU A 246 5.29 -17.95 -16.03
C LEU A 246 5.19 -17.83 -17.55
N LEU A 247 4.84 -16.64 -18.05
CA LEU A 247 4.80 -16.36 -19.48
C LEU A 247 6.16 -16.60 -20.16
N LYS A 248 7.25 -16.17 -19.52
CA LYS A 248 8.62 -16.38 -20.03
C LYS A 248 9.07 -17.83 -20.01
N ILE A 249 8.66 -18.61 -19.00
CA ILE A 249 8.94 -20.04 -18.94
C ILE A 249 8.16 -20.78 -20.03
N ALA A 250 6.88 -20.44 -20.20
CA ALA A 250 6.03 -21.02 -21.23
C ALA A 250 6.62 -20.79 -22.64
N THR A 251 7.09 -19.58 -22.95
CA THR A 251 7.72 -19.31 -24.26
C THR A 251 9.04 -20.06 -24.45
N LEU A 252 9.85 -20.20 -23.41
CA LEU A 252 11.09 -20.99 -23.47
C LEU A 252 10.83 -22.49 -23.66
N LEU A 253 9.80 -23.04 -23.03
CA LEU A 253 9.39 -24.44 -23.19
C LEU A 253 8.81 -24.68 -24.58
N ALA A 254 7.91 -23.81 -25.04
CA ALA A 254 7.32 -23.88 -26.38
C ALA A 254 8.37 -23.87 -27.50
N ALA A 255 9.46 -23.11 -27.35
CA ALA A 255 10.55 -23.09 -28.30
C ALA A 255 11.38 -24.39 -28.34
N ARG A 256 11.36 -25.20 -27.28
CA ARG A 256 12.22 -26.39 -27.12
C ARG A 256 11.54 -27.70 -27.50
N HIS A 257 10.22 -27.77 -27.35
CA HIS A 257 9.43 -28.91 -27.78
C HIS A 257 8.28 -28.44 -28.69
N PRO A 258 8.38 -28.59 -30.02
CA PRO A 258 7.30 -28.22 -30.95
C PRO A 258 6.03 -29.08 -30.80
N VAL A 259 6.02 -30.06 -29.89
CA VAL A 259 4.92 -31.00 -29.63
C VAL A 259 4.10 -30.58 -28.39
N ILE A 260 4.25 -29.35 -27.89
CA ILE A 260 3.55 -28.92 -26.68
C ILE A 260 2.08 -28.53 -26.97
N ASN A 261 1.25 -29.55 -27.19
CA ASN A 261 -0.19 -29.48 -26.97
C ASN A 261 -0.53 -29.25 -25.48
N GLU A 262 0.42 -29.40 -24.54
CA GLU A 262 0.20 -29.24 -23.10
C GLU A 262 0.25 -27.77 -22.60
N ILE A 263 0.95 -26.86 -23.28
CA ILE A 263 0.84 -25.41 -22.99
C ILE A 263 -0.51 -24.89 -23.48
N TYR A 264 -1.10 -25.51 -24.50
CA TYR A 264 -2.49 -25.25 -24.89
C TYR A 264 -3.48 -25.65 -23.78
N VAL A 265 -3.16 -26.68 -22.97
CA VAL A 265 -3.92 -27.03 -21.75
C VAL A 265 -3.73 -25.97 -20.67
N LEU A 266 -2.52 -25.46 -20.47
CA LEU A 266 -2.24 -24.36 -19.53
C LEU A 266 -2.93 -23.05 -19.94
N ILE A 267 -3.09 -22.78 -21.24
CA ILE A 267 -3.84 -21.63 -21.78
C ILE A 267 -5.36 -21.87 -21.70
N MET A 268 -5.85 -23.10 -21.89
CA MET A 268 -7.26 -23.46 -21.68
C MET A 268 -7.67 -23.39 -20.20
N TRP A 269 -6.74 -23.51 -19.25
CA TRP A 269 -7.01 -23.36 -17.81
C TRP A 269 -7.25 -21.92 -17.35
N PHE A 270 -7.01 -20.92 -18.21
CA PHE A 270 -7.33 -19.51 -17.96
C PHE A 270 -8.63 -19.06 -18.63
N LYS A 271 -9.37 -19.97 -19.29
CA LYS A 271 -10.78 -19.79 -19.68
C LYS A 271 -11.68 -20.38 -18.60
#